data_AF-A0A2S9QSF7-F1
#
_entry.id   AF-A0A2S9QSF7-F1
#
_cell.length_a   1.000
_cell.length_b   1.000
_cell.length_c   1.000
_cell.angle_alpha   90.00
_cell.angle_beta   90.00
_cell.angle_gamma   90.00
#
_symmetry.space_group_name_H-M   'P 1'
#
loop_
_entity.id
_entity.type
_entity.pdbx_description
1 polymer ?
#
loop_
_entity_poly.entity_id
_entity_poly.type
_entity_poly.pdbx_seq_one_letter_code
_entity_poly.pdbx_strand_id
1 'polypeptide(L)'
;MAINEQGRQLEVAREAEELLRTLARSTRAVPNPQDSYPLLGELVAMVDHLTQVTRQLAHWHAGAEDGTHYAGEDGGTTGSTHAAGSALNEARQALRTASEAISKAYTANGVVLWYPESR
;
A
#
# COMPACT_ATOMS: atom_id res chain seq x y z
N MET A 1 18.03 -0.80 14.15
CA MET A 1 18.38 -1.97 13.32
C MET A 1 18.27 -1.57 11.87
N ALA A 2 19.30 -1.85 11.06
CA ALA A 2 19.28 -1.52 9.64
C ALA A 2 18.27 -2.43 8.93
N ILE A 3 17.17 -1.86 8.44
CA ILE A 3 16.01 -2.57 7.82
C ILE A 3 16.40 -3.25 6.47
N ASN A 4 17.64 -3.08 6.02
CA ASN A 4 18.14 -3.54 4.72
C ASN A 4 19.15 -4.70 4.81
N GLU A 5 19.01 -5.60 5.77
CA GLU A 5 19.71 -6.90 5.69
C GLU A 5 19.06 -7.75 4.58
N GLN A 6 19.90 -8.27 3.68
CA GLN A 6 19.51 -8.89 2.40
C GLN A 6 18.39 -9.94 2.56
N GLY A 7 17.22 -9.66 1.98
CA GLY A 7 16.09 -10.61 1.87
C GLY A 7 14.88 -10.34 2.78
N ARG A 8 15.06 -9.65 3.91
CA ARG A 8 13.97 -9.46 4.90
C ARG A 8 12.78 -8.66 4.37
N GLN A 9 13.01 -7.73 3.44
CA GLN A 9 11.95 -6.92 2.85
C GLN A 9 10.91 -7.76 2.09
N LEU A 10 11.35 -8.83 1.42
CA LEU A 10 10.44 -9.72 0.69
C LEU A 10 9.59 -10.57 1.66
N GLU A 11 10.17 -11.02 2.76
CA GLU A 11 9.43 -11.73 3.82
C GLU A 11 8.39 -10.82 4.47
N VAL A 12 8.78 -9.61 4.86
CA VAL A 12 7.86 -8.60 5.42
C VAL A 12 6.75 -8.24 4.43
N ALA A 13 7.06 -8.13 3.14
CA ALA A 13 6.05 -7.86 2.11
C ALA A 13 5.05 -9.02 1.97
N ARG A 14 5.51 -10.28 2.08
CA ARG A 14 4.64 -11.47 2.07
C ARG A 14 3.75 -11.50 3.31
N GLU A 15 4.29 -11.27 4.50
CA GLU A 15 3.50 -11.20 5.74
C GLU A 15 2.43 -10.10 5.67
N ALA A 16 2.79 -8.92 5.14
CA ALA A 16 1.84 -7.83 4.94
C ALA A 16 0.72 -8.19 3.95
N GLU A 17 1.03 -8.89 2.84
CA GLU A 17 0.02 -9.39 1.91
C GLU A 17 -0.93 -10.38 2.59
N GLU A 18 -0.41 -11.32 3.39
CA GLU A 18 -1.26 -12.30 4.08
C GLU A 18 -2.21 -11.66 5.09
N LEU A 19 -1.73 -10.66 5.84
CA LEU A 19 -2.55 -9.88 6.78
C LEU A 19 -3.62 -9.08 6.04
N LEU A 20 -3.27 -8.39 4.95
CA LEU A 20 -4.23 -7.66 4.11
C LEU A 20 -5.27 -8.60 3.48
N ARG A 21 -4.86 -9.78 3.01
CA ARG A 21 -5.76 -10.81 2.48
C ARG A 21 -6.74 -11.29 3.55
N THR A 22 -6.26 -11.50 4.76
CA THR A 22 -7.09 -11.86 5.91
C THR A 22 -8.08 -10.76 6.24
N LEU A 23 -7.64 -9.51 6.28
CA LEU A 23 -8.48 -8.34 6.51
C LEU A 23 -9.55 -8.16 5.42
N ALA A 24 -9.18 -8.31 4.15
CA ALA A 24 -10.11 -8.25 3.02
C ALA A 24 -11.17 -9.36 3.11
N ARG A 25 -10.83 -10.52 3.69
CA ARG A 25 -11.81 -11.58 3.94
C ARG A 25 -12.71 -11.29 5.14
N SER A 26 -12.16 -10.77 6.24
CA SER A 26 -12.92 -10.51 7.47
C SER A 26 -13.90 -9.35 7.30
N THR A 27 -13.50 -8.27 6.62
CA THR A 27 -14.31 -7.05 6.38
C THR A 27 -15.56 -7.24 5.53
N ARG A 28 -15.82 -8.47 5.04
CA ARG A 28 -17.13 -8.85 4.49
C ARG A 28 -18.27 -8.66 5.48
N ALA A 29 -17.96 -8.72 6.77
CA ALA A 29 -18.85 -8.33 7.86
C ALA A 29 -18.04 -7.57 8.90
N VAL A 30 -18.65 -6.58 9.55
CA VAL A 30 -18.07 -5.88 10.70
C VAL A 30 -18.99 -6.13 11.89
N PRO A 31 -18.78 -7.22 12.66
CA PRO A 31 -19.74 -7.70 13.66
C PRO A 31 -20.02 -6.70 14.78
N ASN A 32 -19.06 -5.84 15.09
CA ASN A 32 -19.28 -4.70 15.97
C ASN A 32 -19.21 -3.43 15.11
N PRO A 33 -20.33 -2.82 14.74
CA PRO A 33 -20.31 -1.62 13.88
C PRO A 33 -19.52 -0.45 14.48
N GLN A 34 -19.31 -0.43 15.80
CA GLN A 34 -18.43 0.53 16.49
C GLN A 34 -16.95 0.41 16.06
N ASP A 35 -16.51 -0.76 15.59
CA ASP A 35 -15.16 -0.98 15.08
C ASP A 35 -14.95 -0.30 13.71
N SER A 36 -16.02 0.17 13.04
CA SER A 36 -15.91 0.82 11.73
C SER A 36 -15.02 2.06 11.74
N TYR A 37 -15.06 2.86 12.81
CA TYR A 37 -14.23 4.06 12.95
C TYR A 37 -12.74 3.74 13.08
N PRO A 38 -12.30 2.91 14.05
CA PRO A 38 -10.89 2.51 14.12
C PRO A 38 -10.44 1.76 12.86
N LEU A 39 -11.27 0.91 12.25
CA LEU A 39 -10.94 0.24 10.98
C LEU A 39 -10.65 1.21 9.83
N LEU A 40 -11.41 2.30 9.72
CA LEU A 40 -11.15 3.36 8.75
C LEU A 40 -9.84 4.11 9.05
N GLY A 41 -9.50 4.31 10.32
CA GLY A 41 -8.23 4.90 10.73
C GLY A 41 -7.02 4.04 10.34
N GLU A 42 -7.10 2.73 10.61
CA GLU A 42 -6.08 1.77 10.18
C GLU A 42 -5.96 1.73 8.65
N LEU A 43 -7.08 1.83 7.93
CA LEU A 43 -7.06 1.87 6.46
C LEU A 43 -6.32 3.10 5.90
N VAL A 44 -6.48 4.28 6.52
CA VAL A 44 -5.68 5.46 6.16
C VAL A 44 -4.18 5.17 6.35
N ALA A 45 -3.79 4.65 7.52
CA ALA A 45 -2.40 4.35 7.82
C ALA A 45 -1.81 3.32 6.83
N MET A 46 -2.56 2.27 6.49
CA MET A 46 -2.14 1.27 5.51
C MET A 46 -1.89 1.87 4.12
N VAL A 47 -2.77 2.75 3.64
CA VAL A 47 -2.61 3.42 2.34
C VAL A 47 -1.42 4.39 2.35
N ASP A 48 -1.18 5.09 3.46
CA ASP A 48 -0.02 5.97 3.59
C ASP A 48 1.30 5.18 3.61
N HIS A 49 1.34 4.04 4.29
CA HIS A 49 2.49 3.13 4.26
C HIS A 49 2.71 2.53 2.87
N LEU A 50 1.66 2.10 2.16
CA LEU A 50 1.77 1.65 0.76
C LEU A 50 2.33 2.77 -0.13
N THR A 51 1.85 4.01 0.04
CA THR A 51 2.38 5.18 -0.68
C THR A 51 3.87 5.37 -0.45
N GLN A 52 4.33 5.17 0.79
CA GLN A 52 5.76 5.24 1.15
C GLN A 52 6.57 4.13 0.49
N VAL A 53 6.10 2.88 0.54
CA VAL A 53 6.77 1.71 -0.09
C VAL A 53 6.88 1.92 -1.60
N THR A 54 5.79 2.30 -2.27
CA THR A 54 5.78 2.61 -3.71
C THR A 54 6.78 3.71 -4.06
N ARG A 55 6.86 4.78 -3.27
CA ARG A 55 7.84 5.85 -3.46
C ARG A 55 9.28 5.34 -3.32
N GLN A 56 9.56 4.50 -2.33
CA GLN A 56 10.89 3.96 -2.10
C GLN A 56 11.33 3.04 -3.24
N LEU A 57 10.42 2.18 -3.74
CA LEU A 57 10.68 1.33 -4.90
C LEU A 57 10.87 2.15 -6.18
N ALA A 58 10.08 3.21 -6.40
CA ALA A 58 10.25 4.10 -7.55
C ALA A 58 11.62 4.78 -7.54
N HIS A 59 12.07 5.24 -6.36
CA HIS A 59 13.39 5.82 -6.19
C HIS A 59 14.51 4.80 -6.43
N TRP A 60 14.36 3.58 -5.92
CA TRP A 60 15.33 2.50 -6.16
C TRP A 60 15.46 2.19 -7.66
N HIS A 61 14.34 2.06 -8.38
CA HIS A 61 14.34 1.85 -9.83
C HIS A 61 14.98 3.01 -10.59
N ALA A 62 14.75 4.26 -10.17
CA ALA A 62 15.35 5.44 -10.80
C ALA A 62 16.87 5.53 -10.59
N GLY A 63 17.41 4.85 -9.57
CA GLY A 63 18.86 4.77 -9.32
C GLY A 63 19.55 3.58 -9.98
N ALA A 64 18.82 2.69 -10.66
CA ALA A 64 19.40 1.56 -11.37
C ALA A 64 19.89 1.98 -12.77
N GLU A 65 21.09 1.52 -13.14
CA GLU A 65 21.80 1.93 -14.37
C GLU A 65 21.96 0.72 -15.29
N ASP A 66 21.60 0.88 -16.57
CA ASP A 66 21.76 -0.18 -17.58
C ASP A 66 23.25 -0.47 -17.83
N GLY A 67 23.58 -1.75 -18.03
CA GLY A 67 24.96 -2.23 -18.17
C GLY A 67 25.78 -2.29 -16.86
N THR A 68 25.26 -1.72 -15.77
CA THR A 68 25.91 -1.74 -14.43
C THR A 68 25.10 -2.53 -13.42
N HIS A 69 23.82 -2.19 -13.26
CA HIS A 69 22.91 -2.79 -12.28
C HIS A 69 21.96 -3.82 -12.90
N TYR A 70 21.67 -3.69 -14.21
CA TYR A 70 20.85 -4.64 -14.96
C TYR A 70 21.30 -4.69 -16.43
N ALA A 71 20.88 -5.73 -17.14
CA ALA A 71 20.97 -5.81 -18.59
C ALA A 71 19.55 -6.02 -19.13
N GLY A 72 19.06 -5.11 -19.97
CA GLY A 72 17.74 -5.26 -20.59
C GLY A 72 17.69 -6.47 -21.53
N GLU A 73 16.71 -7.35 -21.36
CA GLU A 73 16.56 -8.56 -22.21
C GLU A 73 15.82 -8.28 -23.54
N ASP A 74 15.25 -7.09 -23.72
CA ASP A 74 14.31 -6.78 -24.80
C ASP A 74 14.86 -5.86 -25.89
N GLY A 75 16.16 -5.62 -25.92
CA GLY A 75 16.79 -4.78 -26.96
C GLY A 75 16.56 -3.27 -26.78
N GLY A 76 16.11 -2.82 -25.60
CA GLY A 76 16.20 -1.41 -25.19
C GLY A 76 14.94 -0.57 -25.32
N THR A 77 13.76 -1.16 -25.54
CA THR A 77 12.54 -0.37 -25.84
C THR A 77 11.34 -0.54 -24.91
N THR A 78 11.31 -1.51 -23.99
CA THR A 78 10.08 -1.83 -23.21
C THR A 78 10.32 -2.28 -21.76
N GLY A 79 11.42 -2.98 -21.48
CA GLY A 79 11.80 -3.49 -20.17
C GLY A 79 12.89 -2.63 -19.55
N SER A 80 12.58 -1.41 -19.15
CA SER A 80 13.52 -0.54 -18.45
C SER A 80 13.10 -0.31 -17.00
N THR A 81 14.10 -0.21 -16.12
CA THR A 81 13.89 0.21 -14.71
C THR A 81 13.15 1.54 -14.64
N HIS A 82 13.33 2.43 -15.63
CA HIS A 82 12.57 3.67 -15.78
C HIS A 82 11.07 3.45 -15.96
N ALA A 83 10.64 2.46 -16.76
CA ALA A 83 9.22 2.16 -16.96
C ALA A 83 8.55 1.71 -15.64
N ALA A 84 9.22 0.83 -14.87
CA ALA A 84 8.77 0.43 -13.54
C ALA A 84 8.70 1.63 -12.57
N GLY A 85 9.72 2.48 -12.56
CA GLY A 85 9.73 3.72 -11.77
C GLY A 85 8.60 4.68 -12.12
N SER A 86 8.28 4.85 -13.42
CA SER A 86 7.17 5.68 -13.88
C SER A 86 5.83 5.13 -13.41
N ALA A 87 5.57 3.84 -13.63
CA ALA A 87 4.34 3.19 -13.19
C ALA A 87 4.14 3.27 -11.66
N LEU A 88 5.22 3.13 -10.88
CA LEU A 88 5.15 3.32 -9.43
C LEU A 88 4.83 4.78 -9.04
N ASN A 89 5.34 5.77 -9.78
CA ASN A 89 4.97 7.17 -9.56
C ASN A 89 3.50 7.46 -9.89
N GLU A 90 2.92 6.80 -10.89
CA GLU A 90 1.50 6.86 -11.19
C GLU A 90 0.68 6.20 -10.07
N ALA A 91 1.06 5.00 -9.63
CA ALA A 91 0.42 4.30 -8.51
C ALA A 91 0.43 5.16 -7.23
N ARG A 92 1.53 5.87 -6.95
CA ARG A 92 1.64 6.79 -5.81
C ARG A 92 0.59 7.92 -5.89
N GLN A 93 0.31 8.44 -7.07
CA GLN A 93 -0.71 9.49 -7.24
C GLN A 93 -2.10 8.93 -6.97
N ALA A 94 -2.40 7.73 -7.49
CA ALA A 94 -3.66 7.05 -7.23
C ALA A 94 -3.87 6.75 -5.73
N LEU A 95 -2.83 6.27 -5.03
CA LEU A 95 -2.87 6.00 -3.60
C LEU A 95 -3.13 7.27 -2.76
N ARG A 96 -2.57 8.41 -3.16
CA ARG A 96 -2.86 9.69 -2.50
C ARG A 96 -4.33 10.09 -2.64
N THR A 97 -4.88 9.99 -3.85
CA THR A 97 -6.31 10.22 -4.09
C THR A 97 -7.18 9.28 -3.26
N ALA A 98 -6.78 8.01 -3.13
CA ALA A 98 -7.46 7.04 -2.28
C ALA A 98 -7.39 7.43 -0.79
N SER A 99 -6.20 7.81 -0.28
CA SER A 99 -6.01 8.27 1.10
C SER A 99 -6.91 9.46 1.44
N GLU A 100 -7.04 10.43 0.53
CA GLU A 100 -7.95 11.57 0.69
C GLU A 100 -9.43 11.15 0.74
N ALA A 101 -9.85 10.21 -0.10
CA ALA A 101 -11.21 9.70 -0.10
C ALA A 101 -11.52 8.91 1.18
N ILE A 102 -10.59 8.08 1.65
CA ILE A 102 -10.73 7.31 2.90
C ILE A 102 -10.75 8.25 4.11
N SER A 103 -9.92 9.29 4.13
CA SER A 103 -9.92 10.30 5.20
C SER A 103 -11.26 11.04 5.31
N LYS A 104 -11.91 11.31 4.16
CA LYS A 104 -13.28 11.86 4.13
C LYS A 104 -14.28 10.87 4.73
N ALA A 105 -14.19 9.59 4.38
CA ALA A 105 -15.05 8.55 4.95
C ALA A 105 -14.83 8.39 6.47
N TYR A 106 -13.58 8.40 6.93
CA TYR A 106 -13.22 8.38 8.35
C TYR A 106 -13.86 9.56 9.11
N THR A 107 -13.72 10.78 8.58
CA THR A 107 -14.32 11.99 9.16
C THR A 107 -15.85 11.89 9.21
N ALA A 108 -16.48 11.43 8.11
CA ALA A 108 -17.92 11.25 8.06
C ALA A 108 -18.42 10.17 9.04
N ASN A 109 -17.65 9.11 9.26
CA ASN A 109 -18.01 8.07 10.22
C ASN A 109 -17.86 8.51 11.68
N GLY A 110 -17.03 9.53 11.96
CA GLY A 110 -16.81 10.06 13.31
C GLY A 110 -18.06 10.67 13.97
N VAL A 111 -19.10 10.97 13.19
CA VAL A 111 -20.39 11.47 13.70
C VAL A 111 -21.49 10.40 13.72
N VAL A 112 -21.18 9.16 13.31
CA VAL A 112 -22.15 8.05 13.25
C VAL A 112 -22.20 7.34 14.60
N LEU A 113 -23.38 7.32 15.22
CA LEU A 113 -23.67 6.56 16.43
C LEU A 113 -24.16 5.15 16.06
N TRP A 114 -23.24 4.19 16.13
CA TRP A 114 -23.52 2.78 15.90
C TRP A 114 -24.09 2.10 17.14
N TYR A 115 -25.25 1.45 16.99
CA TYR A 115 -25.79 0.55 18.01
C TYR A 115 -25.21 -0.86 17.84
N PRO A 116 -25.00 -1.62 18.94
CA PRO A 116 -24.66 -3.03 18.83
C PRO A 116 -25.79 -3.77 18.10
N GLU A 117 -25.43 -4.75 17.27
CA GLU A 117 -26.41 -5.60 16.62
C GLU A 117 -27.22 -6.34 17.71
N SER A 118 -28.54 -6.16 17.73
CA SER A 118 -29.42 -6.81 18.70
C SER A 118 -29.38 -8.33 18.48
N ARG A 119 -29.06 -9.08 19.55
CA ARG A 119 -29.02 -10.55 19.58
C ARG A 119 -30.33 -11.21 19.13
#